data_AF-A0A2M7NSA4-F1
#
_entry.id   AF-A0A2M7NSA4-F1
#
_cell.length_a   1.000
_cell.length_b   1.000
_cell.length_c   1.000
_cell.angle_alpha   90.00
_cell.angle_beta   90.00
_cell.angle_gamma   90.00
#
_symmetry.space_group_name_H-M   'P 1'
#
loop_
_entity.id
_entity.type
_entity.pdbx_description
1 polymer ?
#
loop_
_entity_poly.entity_id
_entity_poly.type
_entity_poly.pdbx_seq_one_letter_code
_entity_poly.pdbx_strand_id
1 'polypeptide(L)'
;MILKLELLEYQQTAIKTVIDVFDGSIKNTFDNASVDGIRSNVCSLTPEQITENIKTVLKENAINDDVAKLTDEQELTIEMETGTGKTLVYIKSIYELFKHYGFTKFIILVPSVAIRQGVLSTLSTFEKQLEDIYGFTPKSFEYNSKKLNKVTHFIEEQHPQIMVMTLASFNSEDKILNQAKREDLFANIPFIDAIGRTNPIII
;
A
#
# COMPACT_ATOMS: atom_id res chain seq x y z
N MET A 1 -17.92 -22.03 -8.63
CA MET A 1 -16.53 -22.43 -8.88
C MET A 1 -15.67 -21.63 -7.92
N ILE A 2 -14.93 -22.29 -7.02
CA ILE A 2 -14.03 -21.59 -6.08
C ILE A 2 -12.72 -21.36 -6.83
N LEU A 3 -12.36 -20.10 -7.08
CA LEU A 3 -11.05 -19.74 -7.64
C LEU A 3 -9.97 -20.10 -6.61
N LYS A 4 -8.93 -20.83 -7.02
CA LYS A 4 -7.85 -21.26 -6.13
C LYS A 4 -6.59 -20.42 -6.41
N LEU A 5 -5.91 -19.96 -5.36
CA LEU A 5 -4.61 -19.32 -5.49
C LEU A 5 -3.57 -20.34 -5.96
N GLU A 6 -2.86 -19.99 -7.03
CA GLU A 6 -1.72 -20.74 -7.50
C GLU A 6 -0.42 -20.12 -6.98
N LEU A 7 0.58 -20.97 -6.74
CA LEU A 7 1.91 -20.54 -6.35
C LEU A 7 2.77 -20.45 -7.61
N LEU A 8 2.86 -19.25 -8.18
CA LEU A 8 3.62 -19.01 -9.42
C LEU A 8 4.94 -18.32 -9.10
N GLU A 9 6.05 -18.91 -9.55
CA GLU A 9 7.41 -18.46 -9.21
C GLU A 9 7.65 -17.00 -9.60
N TYR A 10 7.29 -16.60 -10.81
CA TYR A 10 7.45 -15.22 -11.28
C TYR A 10 6.67 -14.20 -10.43
N GLN A 11 5.53 -14.58 -9.85
CA GLN A 11 4.79 -13.72 -8.92
C GLN A 11 5.53 -13.61 -7.58
N GLN A 12 6.14 -14.68 -7.11
CA GLN A 12 6.94 -14.67 -5.89
C GLN A 12 8.20 -13.82 -6.05
N THR A 13 8.86 -13.89 -7.21
CA THR A 13 9.99 -13.01 -7.53
C THR A 13 9.56 -11.54 -7.49
N ALA A 14 8.44 -11.19 -8.14
CA ALA A 14 7.92 -9.81 -8.11
C ALA A 14 7.58 -9.33 -6.69
N ILE A 15 6.98 -10.20 -5.86
CA ILE A 15 6.70 -9.88 -4.45
C ILE A 15 8.01 -9.67 -3.68
N LYS A 16 8.96 -10.60 -3.80
CA LYS A 16 10.27 -10.54 -3.13
C LYS A 16 11.01 -9.24 -3.45
N THR A 17 11.05 -8.84 -4.72
CA THR A 17 11.62 -7.56 -5.17
C THR A 17 11.07 -6.37 -4.38
N VAL A 18 9.78 -6.33 -4.07
CA VAL A 18 9.19 -5.24 -3.25
C VAL A 18 9.67 -5.31 -1.80
N ILE A 19 9.70 -6.50 -1.24
CA ILE A 19 10.07 -6.71 0.16
C ILE A 19 11.53 -6.35 0.40
N ASP A 20 12.42 -6.74 -0.51
CA ASP A 20 13.86 -6.57 -0.36
C ASP A 20 14.30 -5.10 -0.44
N VAL A 21 13.53 -4.22 -1.08
CA VAL A 21 13.81 -2.77 -1.05
C VAL A 21 13.84 -2.23 0.38
N PHE A 22 13.06 -2.82 1.28
CA PHE A 22 12.98 -2.41 2.69
C PHE A 22 13.80 -3.31 3.62
N ASP A 23 14.69 -4.16 3.10
CA ASP A 23 15.51 -5.05 3.93
C ASP A 23 16.37 -4.25 4.92
N GLY A 24 16.44 -4.75 6.16
CA GLY A 24 17.06 -4.08 7.30
C GLY A 24 16.19 -3.04 8.02
N SER A 25 14.98 -2.75 7.52
CA SER A 25 14.05 -1.84 8.21
C SER A 25 13.53 -2.44 9.53
N ILE A 26 13.47 -1.63 10.58
CA ILE A 26 12.94 -2.03 11.88
C ILE A 26 11.43 -2.22 11.77
N LYS A 27 10.96 -3.39 12.21
CA LYS A 27 9.54 -3.71 12.21
C LYS A 27 8.73 -2.69 13.02
N ASN A 28 7.69 -2.17 12.39
CA ASN A 28 6.78 -1.21 12.98
C ASN A 28 5.92 -1.89 14.05
N THR A 29 5.87 -1.27 15.23
CA THR A 29 5.06 -1.64 16.39
C THR A 29 4.22 -0.43 16.79
N PHE A 30 3.33 -0.58 17.77
CA PHE A 30 2.58 0.57 18.28
C PHE A 30 3.50 1.70 18.75
N ASP A 31 4.56 1.36 19.49
CA ASP A 31 5.43 2.34 20.16
C ASP A 31 6.28 3.18 19.20
N ASN A 32 6.71 2.62 18.06
CA ASN A 32 7.64 3.30 17.15
C ASN A 32 6.97 3.91 15.91
N ALA A 33 5.68 3.67 15.69
CA ALA A 33 5.01 4.06 14.46
C ALA A 33 3.55 4.52 14.72
N SER A 34 3.30 5.06 15.91
CA SER A 34 2.07 5.79 16.23
C SER A 34 2.38 7.07 17.00
N VAL A 35 1.87 8.20 16.52
CA VAL A 35 2.04 9.52 17.13
C VAL A 35 0.71 10.27 17.05
N ASP A 36 0.25 10.84 18.16
CA ASP A 36 -1.00 11.61 18.25
C ASP A 36 -2.24 10.88 17.69
N GLY A 37 -2.32 9.57 17.91
CA GLY A 37 -3.41 8.72 17.40
C GLY A 37 -3.32 8.40 15.91
N ILE A 38 -2.31 8.91 15.20
CA ILE A 38 -2.04 8.58 13.80
C ILE A 38 -1.11 7.38 13.77
N ARG A 39 -1.53 6.32 13.08
CA ARG A 39 -0.68 5.16 12.76
C ARG A 39 0.04 5.42 11.43
N SER A 40 1.36 5.26 11.41
CA SER A 40 2.17 5.55 10.22
C SER A 40 2.99 4.34 9.77
N ASN A 41 3.36 4.28 8.49
CA ASN A 41 4.44 3.43 8.04
C ASN A 41 5.76 4.18 8.24
N VAL A 42 6.61 3.71 9.15
CA VAL A 42 7.90 4.30 9.45
C VAL A 42 8.99 3.41 8.85
N CYS A 43 9.72 3.92 7.86
CA CYS A 43 10.92 3.26 7.37
C CYS A 43 12.12 3.76 8.17
N SER A 44 12.88 2.85 8.80
CA SER A 44 14.06 3.23 9.56
C SER A 44 15.33 3.34 8.71
N LEU A 45 15.24 3.00 7.43
CA LEU A 45 16.36 3.03 6.50
C LEU A 45 16.65 4.45 6.03
N THR A 46 17.93 4.77 5.83
CA THR A 46 18.31 6.01 5.17
C THR A 46 18.05 5.92 3.66
N PRO A 47 17.94 7.06 2.96
CA PRO A 47 17.82 7.07 1.50
C PRO A 47 18.93 6.26 0.81
N GLU A 48 20.17 6.34 1.31
CA GLU A 48 21.30 5.60 0.77
C GLU A 48 21.12 4.08 0.92
N GLN A 49 20.63 3.62 2.07
CA GLN A 49 20.33 2.20 2.30
C GLN A 49 19.22 1.71 1.37
N ILE A 50 18.17 2.51 1.16
CA ILE A 50 17.12 2.18 0.18
C ILE A 50 17.70 2.08 -1.22
N THR A 51 18.55 3.02 -1.64
CA THR A 51 19.22 2.97 -2.94
C THR A 51 20.12 1.74 -3.10
N GLU A 52 20.85 1.35 -2.05
CA GLU A 52 21.66 0.12 -2.03
C GLU A 52 20.80 -1.13 -2.18
N ASN A 53 19.67 -1.20 -1.47
CA ASN A 53 18.71 -2.30 -1.59
C ASN A 53 18.13 -2.36 -3.01
N ILE A 54 17.73 -1.23 -3.59
CA ILE A 54 17.23 -1.16 -4.98
C ILE A 54 18.29 -1.66 -5.96
N LYS A 55 19.55 -1.23 -5.84
CA LYS A 55 20.65 -1.71 -6.70
C LYS A 55 20.88 -3.21 -6.57
N THR A 56 20.74 -3.75 -5.37
CA THR A 56 20.84 -5.20 -5.12
C THR A 56 19.72 -5.93 -5.84
N VAL A 57 18.47 -5.47 -5.69
CA VAL A 57 17.29 -6.02 -6.37
C VAL A 57 17.41 -5.96 -7.89
N LEU A 58 17.89 -4.84 -8.46
CA LEU A 58 18.11 -4.72 -9.90
C LEU A 58 19.12 -5.76 -10.41
N LYS A 59 20.23 -5.93 -9.69
CA LYS A 59 21.26 -6.91 -10.02
C LYS A 59 20.73 -8.34 -9.96
N GLU A 60 19.95 -8.68 -8.93
CA GLU A 60 19.31 -10.00 -8.79
C GLU A 60 18.34 -10.29 -9.94
N ASN A 61 17.64 -9.27 -10.43
CA ASN A 61 16.71 -9.37 -11.57
C ASN A 61 17.37 -9.15 -12.94
N ALA A 62 18.71 -9.04 -12.99
CA ALA A 62 19.48 -8.78 -14.21
C ALA A 62 19.03 -7.52 -14.98
N ILE A 63 18.59 -6.48 -14.27
CA ILE A 63 18.22 -5.18 -14.83
C ILE A 63 19.44 -4.28 -14.76
N ASN A 64 19.81 -3.67 -15.89
CA ASN A 64 20.93 -2.74 -15.96
C ASN A 64 20.51 -1.31 -15.59
N ASP A 65 21.49 -0.50 -15.19
CA ASP A 65 21.26 0.89 -14.77
C ASP A 65 20.61 1.75 -15.87
N ASP A 66 20.92 1.46 -17.15
CA ASP A 66 20.36 2.17 -18.30
C ASP A 66 18.84 1.99 -18.45
N VAL A 67 18.32 0.81 -18.07
CA VAL A 67 16.87 0.53 -18.05
C VAL A 67 16.27 1.05 -16.75
N ALA A 68 16.94 0.83 -15.62
CA ALA A 68 16.43 1.19 -14.30
C ALA A 68 16.21 2.70 -14.14
N LYS A 69 17.09 3.53 -14.76
CA LYS A 69 17.00 5.00 -14.73
C LYS A 69 16.71 5.54 -13.33
N LEU A 70 17.50 5.09 -12.36
CA LEU A 70 17.32 5.44 -10.95
C LEU A 70 17.27 6.96 -10.77
N THR A 71 16.26 7.40 -10.04
CA THR A 71 16.08 8.77 -9.58
C THR A 71 16.18 8.80 -8.05
N ASP A 72 16.30 9.99 -7.47
CA ASP A 72 16.21 10.18 -6.01
C ASP A 72 14.74 10.17 -5.51
N GLU A 73 13.78 9.88 -6.40
CA GLU A 73 12.37 9.79 -6.06
C GLU A 73 12.06 8.44 -5.41
N GLN A 74 11.13 8.44 -4.46
CA GLN A 74 10.68 7.23 -3.77
C GLN A 74 9.63 6.48 -4.58
N GLU A 75 9.96 6.16 -5.84
CA GLU A 75 9.10 5.45 -6.78
C GLU A 75 9.75 4.13 -7.21
N LEU A 76 8.95 3.07 -7.27
CA LEU A 76 9.36 1.75 -7.74
C LEU A 76 8.41 1.30 -8.83
N THR A 77 8.97 0.86 -9.97
CA THR A 77 8.19 0.32 -11.08
C THR A 77 8.41 -1.18 -11.19
N ILE A 78 7.31 -1.93 -11.16
CA ILE A 78 7.31 -3.38 -11.39
C ILE A 78 6.57 -3.64 -12.69
N GLU A 79 7.30 -4.04 -13.72
CA GLU A 79 6.72 -4.37 -15.02
C GLU A 79 6.25 -5.83 -15.04
N MET A 80 5.00 -6.03 -15.47
CA MET A 80 4.38 -7.34 -15.58
C MET A 80 3.52 -7.41 -16.84
N GLU A 81 3.69 -8.50 -17.61
CA GLU A 81 2.88 -8.75 -18.81
C GLU A 81 1.38 -8.90 -18.47
N THR A 82 0.50 -8.51 -19.38
CA THR A 82 -0.95 -8.61 -19.14
C THR A 82 -1.36 -10.07 -18.96
N GLY A 83 -2.24 -10.33 -17.99
CA GLY A 83 -2.72 -11.69 -17.70
C GLY A 83 -1.83 -12.49 -16.73
N THR A 84 -0.71 -11.94 -16.26
CA THR A 84 0.19 -12.60 -15.29
C THR A 84 -0.22 -12.39 -13.82
N GLY A 85 -1.36 -11.74 -13.56
CA GLY A 85 -1.91 -11.60 -12.21
C GLY A 85 -1.31 -10.46 -11.39
N LYS A 86 -0.92 -9.34 -12.01
CA LYS A 86 -0.41 -8.14 -11.32
C LYS A 86 -1.23 -7.69 -10.10
N THR A 87 -2.56 -7.85 -10.18
CA THR A 87 -3.49 -7.55 -9.08
C THR A 87 -3.20 -8.40 -7.85
N LEU A 88 -2.98 -9.71 -8.02
CA LEU A 88 -2.64 -10.59 -6.91
C LEU A 88 -1.24 -10.34 -6.38
N VAL A 89 -0.30 -9.95 -7.25
CA VAL A 89 1.06 -9.59 -6.83
C VAL A 89 1.04 -8.42 -5.86
N TYR A 90 0.48 -7.26 -6.23
CA TYR A 90 0.48 -6.13 -5.29
C TYR A 90 -0.35 -6.39 -4.04
N ILE A 91 -1.44 -7.18 -4.13
CA ILE A 91 -2.21 -7.57 -2.94
C ILE A 91 -1.33 -8.40 -2.01
N LYS A 92 -0.66 -9.43 -2.51
CA LYS A 92 0.22 -10.26 -1.69
C LYS A 92 1.43 -9.47 -1.16
N SER A 93 1.94 -8.50 -1.92
CA SER A 93 2.98 -7.57 -1.43
C SER A 93 2.51 -6.79 -0.21
N ILE A 94 1.26 -6.33 -0.15
CA ILE A 94 0.70 -5.69 1.06
C ILE A 94 0.76 -6.62 2.27
N TYR A 95 0.38 -7.90 2.10
CA TYR A 95 0.44 -8.87 3.19
C TYR A 95 1.89 -9.12 3.65
N GLU A 96 2.81 -9.29 2.71
CA GLU A 96 4.22 -9.52 3.02
C GLU A 96 4.88 -8.28 3.67
N LEU A 97 4.56 -7.07 3.21
CA LEU A 97 5.05 -5.82 3.81
C LEU A 97 4.62 -5.68 5.28
N PHE A 98 3.38 -6.06 5.61
CA PHE A 98 2.96 -6.11 7.02
C PHE A 98 3.68 -7.22 7.79
N LYS A 99 3.76 -8.43 7.23
CA LYS A 99 4.40 -9.58 7.88
C LYS A 99 5.87 -9.31 8.21
N HIS A 100 6.62 -8.71 7.28
CA HIS A 100 8.04 -8.41 7.42
C HIS A 100 8.26 -7.12 8.23
N TYR A 101 7.62 -6.01 7.84
CA TYR A 101 7.97 -4.67 8.35
C TYR A 101 6.87 -4.02 9.19
N GLY A 102 5.70 -4.63 9.32
CA GLY A 102 4.60 -4.08 10.11
C GLY A 102 3.95 -2.84 9.50
N PHE A 103 4.11 -2.60 8.20
CA PHE A 103 3.44 -1.51 7.48
C PHE A 103 1.94 -1.78 7.39
N THR A 104 1.13 -0.75 7.66
CA THR A 104 -0.33 -0.88 7.85
C THR A 104 -1.16 0.03 6.95
N LYS A 105 -0.54 0.96 6.22
CA LYS A 105 -1.26 2.03 5.51
C LYS A 105 -0.99 1.89 4.02
N PHE A 106 -2.00 1.45 3.27
CA PHE A 106 -1.89 1.20 1.84
C PHE A 106 -3.01 1.89 1.08
N ILE A 107 -2.67 2.61 0.02
CA ILE A 107 -3.62 3.25 -0.88
C ILE A 107 -3.45 2.61 -2.26
N ILE A 108 -4.49 1.96 -2.78
CA ILE A 108 -4.50 1.47 -4.17
C ILE A 108 -5.21 2.53 -5.03
N LEU A 109 -4.45 3.20 -5.88
CA LEU A 109 -4.90 4.27 -6.75
C LEU A 109 -5.11 3.74 -8.17
N VAL A 110 -6.35 3.80 -8.66
CA VAL A 110 -6.70 3.21 -9.95
C VAL A 110 -7.25 4.24 -10.94
N PRO A 111 -7.10 4.03 -12.26
CA PRO A 111 -7.50 5.03 -13.24
C PRO A 111 -9.01 5.08 -13.48
N SER A 112 -9.78 4.06 -13.09
CA SER A 112 -11.22 4.00 -13.35
C SER A 112 -12.03 3.31 -12.25
N VAL A 113 -13.34 3.62 -12.20
CA VAL A 113 -14.30 3.00 -11.29
C VAL A 113 -14.42 1.49 -11.56
N ALA A 114 -14.37 1.06 -12.83
CA ALA A 114 -14.44 -0.34 -13.19
C ALA A 114 -13.25 -1.13 -12.62
N ILE A 115 -12.04 -0.59 -12.75
CA ILE A 115 -10.83 -1.22 -12.18
C ILE A 115 -10.95 -1.26 -10.66
N ARG A 116 -11.42 -0.19 -10.01
CA ARG A 116 -11.64 -0.14 -8.56
C ARG A 116 -12.55 -1.27 -8.06
N GLN A 117 -13.67 -1.50 -8.76
CA GLN A 117 -14.57 -2.61 -8.42
C GLN A 117 -13.91 -3.98 -8.63
N GLY A 118 -13.11 -4.12 -9.69
CA GLY A 118 -12.30 -5.32 -9.92
C GLY A 118 -11.31 -5.61 -8.78
N VAL A 119 -10.63 -4.58 -8.26
CA VAL A 119 -9.71 -4.71 -7.12
C VAL A 119 -10.45 -5.14 -5.86
N LEU A 120 -11.54 -4.45 -5.50
CA LEU A 120 -12.36 -4.79 -4.32
C LEU A 120 -12.94 -6.20 -4.40
N SER A 121 -13.40 -6.60 -5.59
CA SER A 121 -13.88 -7.97 -5.85
C SER A 121 -12.76 -9.00 -5.68
N THR A 122 -11.55 -8.70 -6.15
CA THR A 122 -10.38 -9.59 -5.98
C THR A 122 -10.02 -9.76 -4.51
N LEU A 123 -9.94 -8.66 -3.75
CA LEU A 123 -9.68 -8.68 -2.32
C LEU A 123 -10.70 -9.56 -1.58
N SER A 124 -11.99 -9.39 -1.87
CA SER A 124 -13.07 -10.18 -1.28
C SER A 124 -13.04 -11.66 -1.70
N THR A 125 -12.75 -11.94 -2.98
CA THR A 125 -12.73 -13.30 -3.53
C THR A 125 -11.63 -14.16 -2.92
N PHE A 126 -10.45 -13.58 -2.69
CA PHE A 126 -9.28 -14.30 -2.19
C PHE A 126 -9.06 -14.13 -0.69
N GLU A 127 -9.90 -13.37 0.01
CA GLU A 127 -9.79 -13.05 1.44
C GLU A 127 -9.49 -14.29 2.28
N LYS A 128 -10.35 -15.32 2.19
CA LYS A 128 -10.19 -16.53 3.02
C LYS A 128 -8.90 -17.29 2.74
N GLN A 129 -8.51 -17.40 1.48
CA GLN A 129 -7.30 -18.12 1.11
C GLN A 129 -6.04 -17.36 1.52
N LEU A 130 -6.06 -16.02 1.46
CA LEU A 130 -4.97 -15.19 1.95
C LEU A 130 -4.90 -15.21 3.48
N GLU A 131 -6.04 -15.17 4.17
CA GLU A 131 -6.10 -15.36 5.62
C GLU A 131 -5.49 -16.71 6.04
N ASP A 132 -5.81 -17.79 5.33
CA ASP A 132 -5.25 -19.12 5.63
C ASP A 132 -3.72 -19.20 5.40
N ILE A 133 -3.17 -18.37 4.50
CA ILE A 133 -1.72 -18.29 4.23
C ILE A 133 -1.00 -17.41 5.25
N TYR A 134 -1.57 -16.24 5.57
CA TYR A 134 -0.89 -15.19 6.33
C TYR A 134 -1.31 -15.08 7.80
N GLY A 135 -2.46 -15.66 8.17
CA GLY A 135 -3.03 -15.63 9.51
C GLY A 135 -3.72 -14.31 9.89
N PHE A 136 -3.94 -13.40 8.95
CA PHE A 136 -4.64 -12.14 9.16
C PHE A 136 -5.29 -11.65 7.86
N THR A 137 -6.21 -10.69 7.99
CA THR A 137 -6.92 -10.07 6.86
C THR A 137 -6.86 -8.55 6.96
N PRO A 138 -6.21 -7.83 6.02
CA PRO A 138 -6.31 -6.39 5.90
C PRO A 138 -7.75 -5.95 5.66
N LYS A 139 -8.18 -4.90 6.36
CA LYS A 139 -9.48 -4.30 6.07
C LYS A 139 -9.37 -3.45 4.81
N SER A 140 -10.19 -3.76 3.81
CA SER A 140 -10.23 -3.01 2.56
C SER A 140 -11.53 -2.24 2.37
N PHE A 141 -11.45 -1.05 1.75
CA PHE A 141 -12.63 -0.25 1.47
C PHE A 141 -12.44 0.72 0.31
N GLU A 142 -13.55 1.04 -0.35
CA GLU A 142 -13.65 2.17 -1.28
C GLU A 142 -13.60 3.51 -0.53
N TYR A 143 -12.70 4.41 -0.94
CA TYR A 143 -12.75 5.81 -0.52
C TYR A 143 -14.06 6.48 -0.96
N ASN A 144 -14.71 7.16 -0.01
CA ASN A 144 -15.91 7.93 -0.26
C ASN A 144 -15.88 9.18 0.63
N SER A 145 -15.89 10.36 0.00
CA SER A 145 -15.80 11.66 0.68
C SER A 145 -16.95 11.92 1.66
N LYS A 146 -18.09 11.25 1.51
CA LYS A 146 -19.23 11.34 2.42
C LYS A 146 -19.16 10.38 3.62
N LYS A 147 -18.13 9.52 3.69
CA LYS A 147 -17.98 8.48 4.72
C LYS A 147 -16.62 8.58 5.42
N LEU A 148 -16.34 9.72 6.04
CA LEU A 148 -15.08 10.03 6.70
C LEU A 148 -14.73 9.10 7.87
N ASN A 149 -15.71 8.40 8.47
CA ASN A 149 -15.44 7.40 9.51
C ASN A 149 -14.51 6.27 9.03
N LYS A 150 -14.59 5.88 7.75
CA LYS A 150 -13.67 4.87 7.20
C LYS A 150 -12.25 5.43 7.05
N VAL A 151 -12.13 6.71 6.71
CA VAL A 151 -10.84 7.40 6.59
C VAL A 151 -10.22 7.61 7.98
N THR A 152 -11.02 7.98 8.97
CA THR A 152 -10.61 8.06 10.38
C THR A 152 -10.05 6.73 10.85
N HIS A 153 -10.78 5.64 10.62
CA HIS A 153 -10.28 4.30 10.95
C HIS A 153 -9.02 3.92 10.17
N PHE A 154 -8.93 4.30 8.89
CA PHE A 154 -7.69 4.10 8.12
C PHE A 154 -6.49 4.76 8.81
N ILE A 155 -6.65 5.98 9.33
CA ILE A 155 -5.60 6.75 10.00
C ILE A 155 -5.18 6.12 11.33
N GLU A 156 -6.13 5.67 12.15
CA GLU A 156 -5.86 5.25 13.54
C GLU A 156 -5.50 3.76 13.68
N GLU A 157 -5.98 2.90 12.79
CA GLU A 157 -6.00 1.45 13.03
C GLU A 157 -4.61 0.81 13.02
N GLN A 158 -4.35 -0.13 13.93
CA GLN A 158 -3.05 -0.81 14.07
C GLN A 158 -2.89 -2.00 13.11
N HIS A 159 -4.00 -2.57 12.65
CA HIS A 159 -3.99 -3.61 11.62
C HIS A 159 -3.98 -3.03 10.19
N PRO A 160 -3.45 -3.75 9.19
CA PRO A 160 -3.39 -3.28 7.81
C PRO A 160 -4.71 -2.79 7.24
N GLN A 161 -4.68 -1.61 6.63
CA GLN A 161 -5.81 -0.94 5.98
C GLN A 161 -5.47 -0.70 4.52
N ILE A 162 -6.39 -1.08 3.63
CA ILE A 162 -6.28 -0.90 2.18
C ILE A 162 -7.40 0.04 1.72
N MET A 163 -7.04 1.28 1.43
CA MET A 163 -7.97 2.25 0.85
C MET A 163 -7.86 2.21 -0.68
N VAL A 164 -8.96 1.89 -1.37
CA VAL A 164 -9.00 1.85 -2.84
C VAL A 164 -9.72 3.09 -3.37
N MET A 165 -9.06 3.87 -4.22
CA MET A 165 -9.61 5.12 -4.75
C MET A 165 -9.23 5.37 -6.21
N THR A 166 -9.95 6.27 -6.88
CA THR A 166 -9.63 6.68 -8.26
C THR A 166 -8.90 8.01 -8.29
N LEU A 167 -8.13 8.28 -9.36
CA LEU A 167 -7.53 9.60 -9.61
C LEU A 167 -8.56 10.74 -9.58
N ALA A 168 -9.74 10.50 -10.16
CA ALA A 168 -10.84 11.48 -10.14
C ALA A 168 -11.37 11.75 -8.73
N SER A 169 -11.31 10.78 -7.82
CA SER A 169 -11.72 10.95 -6.42
C SER A 169 -10.75 11.82 -5.62
N PHE A 170 -9.50 11.94 -6.09
CA PHE A 170 -8.51 12.85 -5.53
C PHE A 170 -8.70 14.29 -6.06
N ASN A 171 -9.04 14.42 -7.34
CA ASN A 171 -9.15 15.70 -8.05
C ASN A 171 -10.54 16.36 -7.98
N SER A 172 -11.55 15.70 -7.40
CA SER A 172 -12.92 16.24 -7.39
C SER A 172 -13.02 17.56 -6.62
N GLU A 173 -13.80 18.50 -7.17
CA GLU A 173 -14.02 19.85 -6.64
C GLU A 173 -14.60 19.87 -5.20
N ASP A 174 -15.22 18.77 -4.77
CA ASP A 174 -15.51 18.46 -3.36
C ASP A 174 -14.24 18.08 -2.60
N LYS A 175 -13.35 19.07 -2.41
CA LYS A 175 -12.09 18.98 -1.67
C LYS A 175 -12.27 18.69 -0.17
N ILE A 176 -13.19 17.81 0.23
CA ILE A 176 -13.50 17.50 1.64
C ILE A 176 -12.22 17.08 2.40
N LEU A 177 -11.30 16.35 1.76
CA LEU A 177 -9.99 16.04 2.36
C LEU A 177 -9.15 17.28 2.68
N ASN A 178 -9.29 18.35 1.88
CA ASN A 178 -8.58 19.62 2.06
C ASN A 178 -9.43 20.70 2.77
N GLN A 179 -10.68 20.41 3.15
CA GLN A 179 -11.57 21.40 3.74
C GLN A 179 -11.22 21.59 5.22
N ALA A 180 -10.82 22.81 5.58
CA ALA A 180 -10.50 23.18 6.96
C ALA A 180 -11.75 23.56 7.80
N LYS A 181 -12.94 23.08 7.43
CA LYS A 181 -14.16 23.35 8.22
C LYS A 181 -14.16 22.44 9.45
N ARG A 182 -14.46 23.02 10.62
CA ARG A 182 -14.29 22.39 11.95
C ARG A 182 -14.98 21.02 12.11
N GLU A 183 -16.04 20.76 11.34
CA GLU A 183 -16.82 19.51 11.40
C GLU A 183 -16.15 18.33 10.65
N ASP A 184 -15.25 18.61 9.70
CA ASP A 184 -14.60 17.61 8.85
C ASP A 184 -13.08 17.50 9.14
N LEU A 185 -12.63 17.84 10.35
CA LEU A 185 -11.22 17.73 10.76
C LEU A 185 -10.96 16.42 11.50
N PHE A 186 -9.83 15.78 11.20
CA PHE A 186 -9.26 14.72 12.03
C PHE A 186 -8.39 15.37 13.11
N ALA A 187 -8.75 15.27 14.39
CA ALA A 187 -7.94 15.83 15.49
C ALA A 187 -7.48 17.29 15.28
N ASN A 188 -8.35 18.14 14.72
CA ASN A 188 -8.11 19.55 14.34
C ASN A 188 -7.17 19.78 13.13
N ILE A 189 -6.82 18.76 12.35
CA ILE A 189 -6.12 18.90 11.06
C ILE A 189 -6.98 18.38 9.89
N PRO A 190 -6.79 18.90 8.67
CA PRO A 190 -7.43 18.36 7.48
C PRO A 190 -7.14 16.87 7.30
N PHE A 191 -8.11 16.11 6.79
CA PHE A 191 -7.93 14.68 6.54
C PHE A 191 -6.77 14.39 5.57
N ILE A 192 -6.52 15.25 4.58
CA ILE A 192 -5.38 15.07 3.67
C ILE A 192 -4.06 15.10 4.43
N ASP A 193 -3.92 15.99 5.41
CA ASP A 193 -2.71 16.14 6.21
C ASP A 193 -2.57 14.94 7.16
N ALA A 194 -3.69 14.49 7.75
CA ALA A 194 -3.71 13.30 8.60
C ALA A 194 -3.33 12.04 7.80
N ILE A 195 -3.88 11.86 6.60
CA ILE A 195 -3.50 10.78 5.68
C ILE A 195 -2.02 10.89 5.30
N GLY A 196 -1.53 12.09 4.98
CA GLY A 196 -0.12 12.32 4.67
C GLY A 196 0.80 11.88 5.80
N ARG A 197 0.44 12.16 7.05
CA ARG A 197 1.19 11.72 8.24
C ARG A 197 1.18 10.20 8.45
N THR A 198 0.27 9.47 7.83
CA THR A 198 0.30 7.99 7.86
C THR A 198 1.44 7.40 7.01
N ASN A 199 2.13 8.20 6.18
CA ASN A 199 3.14 7.75 5.22
C ASN A 199 2.65 6.51 4.41
N PRO A 200 1.49 6.61 3.74
CA PRO A 200 0.91 5.44 3.09
C PRO A 200 1.79 4.98 1.93
N ILE A 201 1.89 3.66 1.75
CA ILE A 201 2.44 3.11 0.52
C ILE A 201 1.34 3.19 -0.53
N ILE A 202 1.61 3.93 -1.61
CA ILE A 202 0.68 4.10 -2.74
C ILE A 202 1.03 3.05 -3.80
N ILE A 203 0.01 2.37 -4.29
CA ILE A 203 0.07 1.27 -5.28
C ILE A 203 -0.79 1.65 -6.49
#